data_AF-A0A1G9TKC9-F1
#
_entry.id   AF-A0A1G9TKC9-F1
#
_cell.length_a   1.000
_cell.length_b   1.000
_cell.length_c   1.000
_cell.angle_alpha   90.00
_cell.angle_beta   90.00
_cell.angle_gamma   90.00
#
_symmetry.space_group_name_H-M   'P 1'
#
loop_
_entity.id
_entity.type
_entity.pdbx_description
1 polymer ?
#
loop_
_entity_poly.entity_id
_entity_poly.type
_entity_poly.pdbx_seq_one_letter_code
_entity_poly.pdbx_strand_id
1 'polypeptide(L)'
;MLGKLLLAVSLLMPVETGSPTVHTGQIEGAEYRVEVPSRWNGTLLLYSHGTYPAGYTPPIEMASRPAARAELLERGYALAASRYRVPHGHSVPDALRDQPALVSWFSGAVGPPRRVIAWGSSLGGLTSVLLGERGRFDGVLAMCGALGGAVERSNQLLDLGFVVRTLLEPSLEVVRISDVAVNETRAVAAVDSALGSATGRARLALANAVAGIPAWSRVHEPRPVEVVEAVTQAAVHDRTLARSLAWGSGRADIEARAGGNPSWNTGVDYRQLLERSSQRELVLAAYREAGVALQDDLASLAAAPRVPADASAVHWLRSFGDPASRPRSPVVTLHALGDPTAVEHSGAYRGRDVRQLFVNRAGHCMHTAAEELVALRVLEDRISTGRWQHADVNALAGQYGPEMRVLQDWTTTPPREETVAPGFVTHHPGRFPRP
;
A
#
# COMPACT_ATOMS: atom_id res chain seq x y z
N MET A 1 -62.48 33.91 31.71
CA MET A 1 -61.33 33.04 32.04
C MET A 1 -60.65 32.65 30.72
N LEU A 2 -59.62 33.39 30.30
CA LEU A 2 -58.78 33.06 29.14
C LEU A 2 -57.50 32.40 29.66
N GLY A 3 -57.30 31.11 29.37
CA GLY A 3 -56.06 30.39 29.66
C GLY A 3 -55.01 30.68 28.59
N LYS A 4 -53.86 31.22 29.00
CA LYS A 4 -52.69 31.43 28.13
C LYS A 4 -51.92 30.11 27.98
N LEU A 5 -51.79 29.65 26.74
CA LEU A 5 -50.90 28.57 26.34
C LEU A 5 -49.45 29.12 26.31
N LEU A 6 -48.57 28.62 27.17
CA LEU A 6 -47.13 28.92 27.15
C LEU A 6 -46.44 27.98 26.15
N LEU A 7 -45.94 28.55 25.06
CA LEU A 7 -45.06 27.87 24.10
C LEU A 7 -43.65 27.83 24.71
N ALA A 8 -43.17 26.65 25.11
CA ALA A 8 -41.78 26.46 25.51
C ALA A 8 -40.90 26.40 24.25
N VAL A 9 -40.21 27.49 23.95
CA VAL A 9 -39.15 27.52 22.95
C VAL A 9 -37.92 26.87 23.58
N SER A 10 -37.65 25.61 23.23
CA SER A 10 -36.37 24.97 23.52
C SER A 10 -35.29 25.60 22.63
N LEU A 11 -34.54 26.54 23.18
CA LEU A 11 -33.30 27.03 22.61
C LEU A 11 -32.28 25.87 22.61
N LEU A 12 -32.10 25.22 21.46
CA LEU A 12 -30.91 24.42 21.19
C LEU A 12 -29.72 25.37 21.18
N MET A 13 -28.96 25.39 22.29
CA MET A 13 -27.68 26.09 22.31
C MET A 13 -26.71 25.39 21.33
N PRO A 14 -25.93 26.13 20.54
CA PRO A 14 -24.87 25.55 19.75
C PRO A 14 -23.87 24.87 20.70
N VAL A 15 -23.61 23.59 20.47
CA VAL A 15 -22.59 22.83 21.22
C VAL A 15 -21.23 23.36 20.77
N GLU A 16 -20.49 24.01 21.66
CA GLU A 16 -19.09 24.36 21.41
C GLU A 16 -18.27 23.07 21.21
N THR A 17 -17.87 22.81 19.98
CA THR A 17 -16.86 21.79 19.66
C THR A 17 -15.50 22.32 20.10
N GLY A 18 -15.11 22.07 21.35
CA GLY A 18 -13.79 22.43 21.85
C GLY A 18 -12.68 21.78 20.99
N SER A 19 -11.64 22.55 20.67
CA SER A 19 -10.47 22.07 19.91
C SER A 19 -9.86 20.80 20.53
N PRO A 20 -9.38 19.85 19.71
CA PRO A 20 -8.76 18.63 20.22
C PRO A 20 -7.52 18.96 21.06
N THR A 21 -7.34 18.23 22.16
CA THR A 21 -6.08 18.26 22.92
C THR A 21 -5.01 17.54 22.11
N VAL A 22 -3.88 18.21 21.90
CA VAL A 22 -2.76 17.66 21.13
C VAL A 22 -1.60 17.36 22.07
N HIS A 23 -1.12 16.13 22.00
CA HIS A 23 0.09 15.68 22.70
C HIS A 23 1.17 15.35 21.68
N THR A 24 2.37 15.86 21.91
CA THR A 24 3.56 15.54 21.12
C THR A 24 4.72 15.26 22.06
N GLY A 25 5.67 14.47 21.59
CA GLY A 25 6.86 14.14 22.36
C GLY A 25 7.63 12.99 21.73
N GLN A 26 8.44 12.32 22.54
CA GLN A 26 9.18 11.14 22.15
C GLN A 26 8.98 10.00 23.15
N ILE A 27 8.91 8.77 22.66
CA ILE A 27 8.91 7.54 23.45
C ILE A 27 10.09 6.71 22.96
N GLU A 28 11.08 6.48 23.81
CA GLU A 28 12.30 5.72 23.46
C GLU A 28 12.98 6.19 22.16
N GLY A 29 12.97 7.51 21.90
CA GLY A 29 13.54 8.13 20.70
C GLY A 29 12.60 8.18 19.49
N ALA A 30 11.42 7.56 19.54
CA ALA A 30 10.40 7.66 18.50
C ALA A 30 9.49 8.87 18.76
N GLU A 31 9.47 9.83 17.84
CA GLU A 31 8.54 10.96 17.91
C GLU A 31 7.08 10.48 17.74
N TYR A 32 6.17 11.08 18.48
CA TYR A 32 4.74 10.78 18.38
C TYR A 32 3.89 12.04 18.33
N ARG A 33 2.68 11.85 17.79
CA ARG A 33 1.58 12.80 17.87
C ARG A 33 0.30 12.06 18.27
N VAL A 34 -0.42 12.63 19.23
CA VAL A 34 -1.75 12.17 19.63
C VAL A 34 -2.70 13.36 19.65
N GLU A 35 -3.92 13.13 19.16
CA GLU A 35 -4.98 14.11 19.12
C GLU A 35 -6.24 13.53 19.73
N VAL A 36 -6.74 14.17 20.79
CA VAL A 36 -7.89 13.69 21.57
C VAL A 36 -9.02 14.70 21.44
N PRO A 37 -10.15 14.35 20.81
CA PRO A 37 -11.30 15.26 20.73
C PRO A 37 -11.94 15.42 22.11
N SER A 38 -12.56 16.58 22.35
CA SER A 38 -13.25 16.89 23.61
C SER A 38 -14.35 15.86 23.97
N ARG A 39 -14.96 15.24 22.95
CA ARG A 39 -15.96 14.17 23.09
C ARG A 39 -15.42 12.83 22.59
N TRP A 40 -14.34 12.35 23.20
CA TRP A 40 -13.76 11.07 22.85
C TRP A 40 -14.74 9.90 23.03
N ASN A 41 -14.95 9.11 21.98
CA ASN A 41 -15.89 7.99 21.94
C ASN A 41 -15.32 6.68 22.53
N GLY A 42 -14.08 6.73 23.05
CA GLY A 42 -13.36 5.60 23.61
C GLY A 42 -12.54 4.79 22.59
N THR A 43 -12.55 5.15 21.30
CA THR A 43 -11.79 4.49 20.24
C THR A 43 -10.50 5.23 19.95
N LEU A 44 -9.38 4.51 19.90
CA LEU A 44 -8.07 4.98 19.47
C LEU A 44 -7.76 4.41 18.08
N LEU A 45 -7.50 5.29 17.11
CA LEU A 45 -7.00 4.92 15.79
C LEU A 45 -5.49 5.11 15.76
N LEU A 46 -4.74 4.00 15.63
CA LEU A 46 -3.29 3.96 15.65
C LEU A 46 -2.74 3.87 14.22
N TYR A 47 -2.42 5.01 13.63
CA TYR A 47 -1.98 5.11 12.24
C TYR A 47 -0.51 4.70 12.08
N SER A 48 -0.23 3.87 11.08
CA SER A 48 1.09 3.47 10.61
C SER A 48 1.35 4.02 9.22
N HIS A 49 2.45 4.77 9.06
CA HIS A 49 2.83 5.36 7.78
C HIS A 49 3.46 4.34 6.81
N GLY A 50 3.49 4.70 5.52
CA GLY A 50 4.18 3.95 4.46
C GLY A 50 5.70 4.11 4.50
N THR A 51 6.40 3.69 3.44
CA THR A 51 7.86 3.84 3.36
C THR A 51 8.27 5.29 3.16
N TYR A 52 9.16 5.80 4.02
CA TYR A 52 9.85 7.06 3.78
C TYR A 52 11.25 6.79 3.20
N PRO A 53 11.65 7.46 2.10
CA PRO A 53 13.01 7.34 1.61
C PRO A 53 14.00 7.98 2.60
N ALA A 54 15.27 7.59 2.51
CA ALA A 54 16.32 8.14 3.35
C ALA A 54 16.39 9.68 3.20
N GLY A 55 16.50 10.39 4.33
CA GLY A 55 16.56 11.85 4.36
C GLY A 55 15.22 12.57 4.19
N TYR A 56 14.12 11.85 3.95
CA TYR A 56 12.77 12.43 3.91
C TYR A 56 12.06 12.29 5.25
N THR A 57 11.76 13.42 5.89
CA THR A 57 11.14 13.47 7.23
C THR A 57 9.87 14.32 7.17
N PRO A 58 8.72 13.75 6.78
CA PRO A 58 7.47 14.49 6.72
C PRO A 58 6.90 14.74 8.13
N PRO A 59 5.95 15.67 8.29
CA PRO A 59 5.12 15.76 9.49
C PRO A 59 4.46 14.41 9.83
N ILE A 60 4.17 14.17 11.11
CA ILE A 60 3.47 12.94 11.52
C ILE A 60 2.04 12.98 10.98
N GLU A 61 1.75 12.08 10.04
CA GLU A 61 0.44 11.90 9.43
C GLU A 61 -0.49 11.14 10.38
N MET A 62 -1.76 11.54 10.43
CA MET A 62 -2.76 10.93 11.33
C MET A 62 -3.76 10.03 10.60
N ALA A 63 -3.68 9.97 9.27
CA ALA A 63 -4.55 9.22 8.36
C ALA A 63 -3.86 9.11 7.00
N SER A 64 -4.32 8.21 6.12
CA SER A 64 -3.73 8.10 4.77
C SER A 64 -4.13 9.27 3.88
N ARG A 65 -5.32 9.84 4.10
CA ARG A 65 -5.76 11.08 3.48
C ARG A 65 -5.88 12.17 4.53
N PRO A 66 -5.16 13.30 4.41
CA PRO A 66 -5.27 14.41 5.36
C PRO A 66 -6.69 14.90 5.60
N ALA A 67 -7.55 14.86 4.57
CA ALA A 67 -8.96 15.23 4.65
C ALA A 67 -9.76 14.37 5.64
N ALA A 68 -9.39 13.10 5.87
CA ALA A 68 -10.06 12.23 6.83
C ALA A 68 -9.89 12.68 8.29
N ARG A 69 -8.81 13.41 8.61
CA ARG A 69 -8.45 13.77 9.99
C ARG A 69 -9.56 14.53 10.71
N ALA A 70 -10.13 15.57 10.10
CA ALA A 70 -11.12 16.42 10.74
C ALA A 70 -12.42 15.63 11.04
N GLU A 71 -12.90 14.87 10.06
CA GLU A 71 -14.08 14.01 10.17
C GLU A 71 -13.90 12.95 11.27
N LEU A 72 -12.72 12.36 11.41
CA LEU A 72 -12.44 11.38 12.46
C LEU A 72 -12.49 12.03 13.86
N LEU A 73 -11.90 13.21 14.02
CA LEU A 73 -11.96 13.93 15.30
C LEU A 73 -13.40 14.33 15.64
N GLU A 74 -14.18 14.78 14.66
CA GLU A 74 -15.59 15.16 14.83
C GLU A 74 -16.44 13.97 15.27
N ARG A 75 -16.18 12.77 14.73
CA ARG A 75 -16.82 11.51 15.15
C ARG A 75 -16.35 11.01 16.51
N GLY A 76 -15.41 11.71 17.15
CA GLY A 76 -14.93 11.43 18.48
C GLY A 76 -13.81 10.38 18.55
N TYR A 77 -13.13 10.06 17.45
CA TYR A 77 -11.96 9.18 17.51
C TYR A 77 -10.75 9.93 18.07
N ALA A 78 -10.01 9.30 18.98
CA ALA A 78 -8.65 9.74 19.27
C ALA A 78 -7.72 9.21 18.17
N LEU A 79 -6.81 10.06 17.69
CA LEU A 79 -5.86 9.72 16.64
C LEU A 79 -4.45 9.64 17.25
N ALA A 80 -3.69 8.61 16.94
CA ALA A 80 -2.30 8.46 17.38
C ALA A 80 -1.43 7.94 16.24
N ALA A 81 -0.22 8.50 16.13
CA ALA A 81 0.78 8.05 15.18
C ALA A 81 2.20 8.29 15.72
N SER A 82 3.12 7.43 15.32
CA SER A 82 4.55 7.58 15.58
C SER A 82 5.31 7.72 14.26
N ARG A 83 6.39 8.51 14.27
CA ARG A 83 7.38 8.53 13.19
C ARG A 83 8.30 7.30 13.21
N TYR A 84 8.25 6.51 14.28
CA TYR A 84 9.21 5.46 14.61
C TYR A 84 10.62 6.00 14.89
N ARG A 85 11.43 5.23 15.61
CA ARG A 85 12.83 5.62 15.89
C ARG A 85 13.70 5.63 14.63
N VAL A 86 13.39 4.76 13.66
CA VAL A 86 14.02 4.69 12.34
C VAL A 86 12.89 4.67 11.29
N PRO A 87 12.43 5.85 10.83
CA PRO A 87 11.26 5.97 9.93
C PRO A 87 11.47 5.40 8.53
N HIS A 88 12.72 5.36 8.07
CA HIS A 88 13.03 5.17 6.65
C HIS A 88 13.11 3.70 6.25
N GLY A 89 12.85 3.42 4.97
CA GLY A 89 13.00 2.07 4.39
C GLY A 89 11.99 1.05 4.95
N HIS A 90 12.45 -0.19 5.16
CA HIS A 90 11.68 -1.28 5.78
C HIS A 90 11.64 -1.11 7.31
N SER A 91 10.91 -0.09 7.76
CA SER A 91 10.79 0.33 9.16
C SER A 91 9.88 -0.55 10.03
N VAL A 92 9.42 -1.70 9.50
CA VAL A 92 8.52 -2.62 10.20
C VAL A 92 9.08 -3.10 11.56
N PRO A 93 10.36 -3.51 11.71
CA PRO A 93 10.89 -3.89 13.02
C PRO A 93 10.73 -2.79 14.07
N ASP A 94 10.94 -1.53 13.67
CA ASP A 94 10.84 -0.38 14.55
C ASP A 94 9.38 -0.09 14.92
N ALA A 95 8.50 -0.08 13.91
CA ALA A 95 7.07 0.12 14.09
C ALA A 95 6.43 -0.92 15.03
N LEU A 96 6.84 -2.19 14.93
CA LEU A 96 6.34 -3.26 15.79
C LEU A 96 6.73 -3.10 17.27
N ARG A 97 7.72 -2.26 17.57
CA ARG A 97 8.09 -1.88 18.94
C ARG A 97 7.46 -0.54 19.35
N ASP A 98 7.47 0.45 18.46
CA ASP A 98 7.06 1.82 18.77
C ASP A 98 5.56 1.99 18.89
N GLN A 99 4.79 1.30 18.05
CA GLN A 99 3.33 1.42 18.03
C GLN A 99 2.69 0.88 19.33
N PRO A 100 3.05 -0.32 19.85
CA PRO A 100 2.59 -0.77 21.17
C PRO A 100 3.03 0.16 22.31
N ALA A 101 4.23 0.75 22.24
CA ALA A 101 4.70 1.71 23.23
C ALA A 101 3.84 2.98 23.24
N LEU A 102 3.42 3.46 22.07
CA LEU A 102 2.50 4.59 21.95
C LEU A 102 1.10 4.28 22.51
N VAL A 103 0.57 3.07 22.30
CA VAL A 103 -0.70 2.65 22.92
C VAL A 103 -0.59 2.58 24.44
N SER A 104 0.54 2.08 24.96
CA SER A 104 0.81 2.05 26.40
C SER A 104 0.90 3.47 26.98
N TRP A 105 1.61 4.37 26.30
CA TRP A 105 1.69 5.78 26.68
C TRP A 105 0.30 6.43 26.69
N PHE A 106 -0.50 6.21 25.64
CA PHE A 106 -1.86 6.76 25.54
C PHE A 106 -2.72 6.33 26.74
N SER A 107 -2.64 5.04 27.10
CA SER A 107 -3.41 4.47 28.21
C SER A 107 -3.05 5.09 29.57
N GLY A 108 -1.77 5.46 29.76
CA GLY A 108 -1.30 6.09 31.00
C GLY A 108 -1.48 7.61 31.04
N ALA A 109 -1.34 8.30 29.90
CA ALA A 109 -1.36 9.76 29.82
C ALA A 109 -2.75 10.35 29.55
N VAL A 110 -3.59 9.65 28.78
CA VAL A 110 -4.94 10.09 28.39
C VAL A 110 -5.99 9.25 29.12
N GLY A 111 -5.82 7.93 29.09
CA GLY A 111 -6.73 6.96 29.69
C GLY A 111 -6.90 5.72 28.82
N PRO A 112 -7.32 4.57 29.39
CA PRO A 112 -7.39 3.31 28.66
C PRO A 112 -8.47 3.36 27.56
N PRO A 113 -8.14 3.08 26.29
CA PRO A 113 -9.12 3.02 25.22
C PRO A 113 -10.08 1.84 25.39
N ARG A 114 -11.35 2.05 25.03
CA ARG A 114 -12.34 0.98 24.92
C ARG A 114 -12.10 0.10 23.70
N ARG A 115 -11.57 0.71 22.62
CA ARG A 115 -11.22 0.04 21.37
C ARG A 115 -9.92 0.62 20.81
N VAL A 116 -9.02 -0.23 20.31
CA VAL A 116 -7.82 0.17 19.57
C VAL A 116 -7.86 -0.46 18.19
N ILE A 117 -7.83 0.37 17.14
CA ILE A 117 -7.78 -0.07 15.75
C ILE A 117 -6.40 0.28 15.20
N ALA A 118 -5.66 -0.73 14.74
CA ALA A 118 -4.43 -0.51 13.98
C ALA A 118 -4.80 -0.25 12.51
N TRP A 119 -4.25 0.79 11.92
CA TRP A 119 -4.54 1.10 10.52
C TRP A 119 -3.38 1.82 9.85
N GLY A 120 -3.31 1.73 8.53
CA GLY A 120 -2.23 2.33 7.77
C GLY A 120 -2.30 2.01 6.29
N SER A 121 -1.46 2.69 5.51
CA SER A 121 -1.35 2.52 4.07
C SER A 121 0.04 2.05 3.64
N SER A 122 0.13 1.33 2.52
CA SER A 122 1.38 0.82 1.96
C SER A 122 2.12 -0.10 2.96
N LEU A 123 3.41 0.15 3.24
CA LEU A 123 4.16 -0.53 4.31
C LEU A 123 3.44 -0.42 5.67
N GLY A 124 2.71 0.66 5.93
CA GLY A 124 1.89 0.85 7.11
C GLY A 124 0.66 -0.06 7.16
N GLY A 125 0.10 -0.42 6.00
CA GLY A 125 -0.96 -1.43 5.89
C GLY A 125 -0.45 -2.82 6.26
N LEU A 126 0.72 -3.21 5.74
CA LEU A 126 1.41 -4.44 6.14
C LEU A 126 1.76 -4.44 7.64
N THR A 127 2.29 -3.32 8.14
CA THR A 127 2.62 -3.12 9.56
C THR A 127 1.39 -3.29 10.45
N SER A 128 0.23 -2.75 10.04
CA SER A 128 -1.02 -2.86 10.80
C SER A 128 -1.51 -4.30 10.92
N VAL A 129 -1.35 -5.11 9.86
CA VAL A 129 -1.62 -6.55 9.92
C VAL A 129 -0.68 -7.24 10.90
N LEU A 130 0.63 -6.98 10.81
CA LEU A 130 1.63 -7.58 11.69
C LEU A 130 1.42 -7.19 13.16
N LEU A 131 1.01 -5.94 13.43
CA LEU A 131 0.60 -5.48 14.75
C LEU A 131 -0.61 -6.28 15.25
N GLY A 132 -1.65 -6.43 14.42
CA GLY A 132 -2.85 -7.20 14.75
C GLY A 132 -2.58 -8.68 15.04
N GLU A 133 -1.63 -9.30 14.34
CA GLU A 133 -1.25 -10.70 14.55
C GLU A 133 -0.36 -10.93 15.78
N ARG A 134 0.40 -9.91 16.22
CA ARG A 134 1.33 -10.03 17.35
C ARG A 134 0.75 -9.49 18.65
N GLY A 135 -0.06 -8.45 18.58
CA GLY A 135 -0.66 -7.75 19.71
C GLY A 135 -2.13 -8.07 19.93
N ARG A 136 -2.78 -7.19 20.70
CA ARG A 136 -4.23 -7.19 20.95
C ARG A 136 -4.81 -5.89 20.42
N PHE A 137 -5.48 -5.99 19.28
CA PHE A 137 -6.20 -4.89 18.64
C PHE A 137 -7.63 -5.34 18.39
N ASP A 138 -8.59 -4.43 18.55
CA ASP A 138 -10.02 -4.73 18.33
C ASP A 138 -10.34 -4.89 16.84
N GLY A 139 -9.53 -4.30 15.96
CA GLY A 139 -9.55 -4.56 14.53
C GLY A 139 -8.38 -3.95 13.79
N VAL A 140 -8.25 -4.30 12.51
CA VAL A 140 -7.19 -3.82 11.63
C VAL A 140 -7.78 -3.31 10.32
N LEU A 141 -7.37 -2.11 9.89
CA LEU A 141 -7.64 -1.58 8.54
C LEU A 141 -6.33 -1.45 7.78
N ALA A 142 -6.07 -2.38 6.84
CA ALA A 142 -4.86 -2.41 6.04
C ALA A 142 -5.13 -1.91 4.62
N MET A 143 -4.65 -0.71 4.30
CA MET A 143 -4.82 -0.11 2.98
C MET A 143 -3.57 -0.37 2.14
N CYS A 144 -3.73 -0.80 0.88
CA CYS A 144 -2.67 -1.00 -0.12
C CYS A 144 -1.39 -1.71 0.39
N GLY A 145 -1.50 -2.58 1.40
CA GLY A 145 -0.38 -3.35 1.92
C GLY A 145 -0.09 -4.59 1.07
N ALA A 146 1.18 -4.95 0.93
CA ALA A 146 1.59 -6.21 0.29
C ALA A 146 1.43 -7.38 1.28
N LEU A 147 0.21 -7.92 1.38
CA LEU A 147 -0.16 -8.89 2.42
C LEU A 147 0.27 -10.34 2.13
N GLY A 148 0.83 -10.63 0.95
CA GLY A 148 1.60 -11.87 0.69
C GLY A 148 2.95 -11.88 1.42
N GLY A 149 3.34 -10.73 1.97
CA GLY A 149 4.55 -10.57 2.74
C GLY A 149 5.66 -9.89 1.97
N ALA A 150 6.67 -9.44 2.72
CA ALA A 150 7.82 -8.76 2.17
C ALA A 150 8.69 -9.70 1.33
N VAL A 151 8.77 -11.00 1.65
CA VAL A 151 9.57 -11.95 0.85
C VAL A 151 8.98 -12.14 -0.55
N GLU A 152 7.67 -12.41 -0.66
CA GLU A 152 7.03 -12.57 -1.96
C GLU A 152 7.13 -11.29 -2.79
N ARG A 153 6.92 -10.12 -2.17
CA ARG A 153 7.08 -8.82 -2.84
C ARG A 153 8.51 -8.60 -3.32
N SER A 154 9.52 -8.94 -2.51
CA SER A 154 10.91 -8.80 -2.91
C SER A 154 11.29 -9.76 -4.06
N ASN A 155 10.73 -10.97 -4.08
CA ASN A 155 10.90 -11.91 -5.20
C ASN A 155 10.23 -11.43 -6.50
N GLN A 156 9.01 -10.90 -6.41
CA GLN A 156 8.29 -10.28 -7.53
C GLN A 156 9.11 -9.15 -8.18
N LEU A 157 9.66 -8.27 -7.36
CA LEU A 157 10.45 -7.14 -7.85
C LEU A 157 11.87 -7.55 -8.29
N LEU A 158 12.42 -8.63 -7.73
CA LEU A 158 13.63 -9.26 -8.28
C LEU A 158 13.36 -9.79 -9.70
N ASP A 159 12.19 -10.37 -9.97
CA ASP A 159 11.85 -10.86 -11.32
C ASP A 159 11.75 -9.74 -12.35
N LEU A 160 11.13 -8.62 -11.98
CA LEU A 160 11.13 -7.41 -12.81
C LEU A 160 12.57 -7.01 -13.16
N GLY A 161 13.42 -6.85 -12.14
CA GLY A 161 14.81 -6.47 -12.32
C GLY A 161 15.61 -7.47 -13.14
N PHE A 162 15.36 -8.77 -12.93
CA PHE A 162 16.03 -9.84 -13.66
C PHE A 162 15.73 -9.78 -15.15
N VAL A 163 14.46 -9.58 -15.54
CA VAL A 163 14.08 -9.48 -16.95
C VAL A 163 14.68 -8.23 -17.59
N VAL A 164 14.58 -7.07 -16.92
CA VAL A 164 15.18 -5.81 -17.40
C VAL A 164 16.70 -5.99 -17.57
N ARG A 165 17.39 -6.56 -16.58
CA ARG A 165 18.82 -6.83 -16.66
C ARG A 165 19.18 -7.73 -17.84
N THR A 166 18.46 -8.83 -18.03
CA THR A 166 18.81 -9.82 -19.04
C THR A 166 18.50 -9.34 -20.47
N LEU A 167 17.41 -8.60 -20.68
CA LEU A 167 16.93 -8.28 -22.03
C LEU A 167 17.17 -6.82 -22.47
N LEU A 168 17.46 -5.91 -21.53
CA LEU A 168 17.54 -4.48 -21.78
C LEU A 168 18.85 -3.85 -21.27
N GLU A 169 19.31 -4.20 -20.07
CA GLU A 169 20.49 -3.55 -19.44
C GLU A 169 21.34 -4.54 -18.61
N PRO A 170 22.29 -5.25 -19.24
CA PRO A 170 23.10 -6.27 -18.58
C PRO A 170 23.92 -5.80 -17.37
N SER A 171 24.21 -4.50 -17.27
CA SER A 171 24.95 -3.93 -16.14
C SER A 171 24.06 -3.50 -14.96
N LEU A 172 22.75 -3.71 -15.04
CA LEU A 172 21.83 -3.45 -13.94
C LEU A 172 22.10 -4.40 -12.76
N GLU A 173 22.40 -3.84 -11.59
CA GLU A 173 22.50 -4.59 -10.35
C GLU A 173 21.11 -4.79 -9.77
N VAL A 174 20.68 -6.04 -9.60
CA VAL A 174 19.35 -6.40 -9.08
C VAL A 174 19.40 -6.88 -7.63
N VAL A 175 20.61 -7.13 -7.13
CA VAL A 175 20.97 -7.48 -5.75
C VAL A 175 22.34 -6.87 -5.45
N ARG A 176 22.66 -6.64 -4.18
CA ARG A 176 23.97 -6.17 -3.71
C ARG A 176 24.44 -4.94 -4.49
N ILE A 177 23.54 -3.97 -4.59
CA ILE A 177 23.74 -2.73 -5.36
C ILE A 177 24.91 -1.96 -4.76
N SER A 178 25.92 -1.70 -5.58
CA SER A 178 27.18 -1.08 -5.15
C SER A 178 27.03 0.44 -5.00
N ASP A 179 26.30 1.07 -5.93
CA ASP A 179 25.93 2.49 -5.89
C ASP A 179 24.47 2.65 -6.30
N VAL A 180 23.63 3.00 -5.32
CA VAL A 180 22.18 3.14 -5.50
C VAL A 180 21.83 4.22 -6.51
N ALA A 181 22.50 5.38 -6.48
CA ALA A 181 22.15 6.51 -7.33
C ALA A 181 22.50 6.23 -8.80
N VAL A 182 23.67 5.63 -9.02
CA VAL A 182 24.10 5.20 -10.36
C VAL A 182 23.17 4.11 -10.90
N ASN A 183 22.82 3.12 -10.08
CA ASN A 183 21.99 2.01 -10.53
C ASN A 183 20.53 2.44 -10.83
N GLU A 184 19.95 3.31 -10.00
CA GLU A 184 18.62 3.89 -10.28
C GLU A 184 18.62 4.72 -11.58
N THR A 185 19.67 5.53 -11.81
CA THR A 185 19.81 6.33 -13.05
C THR A 185 19.93 5.42 -14.27
N ARG A 186 20.75 4.37 -14.19
CA ARG A 186 20.91 3.35 -15.23
C ARG A 186 19.57 2.68 -15.56
N ALA A 187 18.82 2.26 -14.54
CA ALA A 187 17.53 1.61 -14.74
C ALA A 187 16.52 2.52 -15.44
N VAL A 188 16.42 3.79 -15.02
CA VAL A 188 15.52 4.77 -15.65
C VAL A 188 15.90 4.99 -17.12
N ALA A 189 17.20 5.14 -17.42
CA ALA A 189 17.68 5.30 -18.79
C ALA A 189 17.37 4.06 -19.67
N ALA A 190 17.49 2.85 -19.12
CA ALA A 190 17.15 1.62 -19.82
C ALA A 190 15.64 1.53 -20.12
N VAL A 191 14.78 1.90 -19.16
CA VAL A 191 13.32 1.97 -19.35
C VAL A 191 12.96 3.01 -20.41
N ASP A 192 13.54 4.21 -20.35
CA ASP A 192 13.30 5.29 -21.31
C ASP A 192 13.72 4.89 -22.73
N SER A 193 14.90 4.28 -22.87
CA SER A 193 15.41 3.78 -24.15
C SER A 193 14.49 2.68 -24.71
N ALA A 194 14.06 1.75 -23.87
CA ALA A 194 13.20 0.64 -24.28
C ALA A 194 11.83 1.11 -24.79
N LEU A 195 11.23 2.16 -24.20
CA LEU A 195 9.98 2.74 -24.72
C LEU A 195 10.10 3.29 -26.15
N GLY A 196 11.30 3.69 -26.57
CA GLY A 196 11.57 4.24 -27.91
C GLY A 196 11.44 3.25 -29.06
N SER A 197 11.30 1.94 -28.80
CA SER A 197 11.20 0.92 -29.85
C SER A 197 10.10 -0.11 -29.56
N ALA A 198 9.56 -0.74 -30.60
CA ALA A 198 8.55 -1.80 -30.42
C ALA A 198 9.12 -3.01 -29.65
N THR A 199 10.34 -3.44 -29.98
CA THR A 199 11.04 -4.52 -29.27
C THR A 199 11.29 -4.20 -27.80
N GLY A 200 11.74 -2.97 -27.49
CA GLY A 200 11.95 -2.54 -26.10
C GLY A 200 10.64 -2.50 -25.31
N ARG A 201 9.55 -2.00 -25.90
CA ARG A 201 8.21 -2.05 -25.29
C ARG A 201 7.73 -3.47 -25.05
N ALA A 202 7.96 -4.39 -25.99
CA ALA A 202 7.61 -5.80 -25.82
C ALA A 202 8.33 -6.42 -24.61
N ARG A 203 9.63 -6.16 -24.47
CA ARG A 203 10.44 -6.62 -23.34
C ARG A 203 10.05 -5.99 -22.00
N LEU A 204 9.70 -4.70 -21.99
CA LEU A 204 9.13 -4.04 -20.80
C LEU A 204 7.77 -4.64 -20.43
N ALA A 205 6.91 -4.93 -21.41
CA ALA A 205 5.64 -5.62 -21.16
C ALA A 205 5.87 -6.99 -20.51
N LEU A 206 6.84 -7.77 -21.01
CA LEU A 206 7.21 -9.06 -20.42
C LEU A 206 7.72 -8.89 -18.98
N ALA A 207 8.63 -7.95 -18.74
CA ALA A 207 9.19 -7.68 -17.41
C ALA A 207 8.09 -7.34 -16.40
N ASN A 208 7.19 -6.43 -16.76
CA ASN A 208 6.06 -6.03 -15.92
C ASN A 208 5.07 -7.19 -15.71
N ALA A 209 4.78 -7.97 -16.75
CA ALA A 209 3.82 -9.06 -16.66
C ALA A 209 4.27 -10.18 -15.72
N VAL A 210 5.53 -10.62 -15.79
CA VAL A 210 6.03 -11.68 -14.89
C VAL A 210 6.12 -11.21 -13.43
N ALA A 211 6.25 -9.89 -13.24
CA ALA A 211 6.23 -9.25 -11.93
C ALA A 211 4.82 -8.81 -11.50
N GLY A 212 3.74 -9.15 -12.23
CA GLY A 212 2.37 -8.77 -11.85
C GLY A 212 2.13 -7.26 -11.78
N ILE A 213 2.91 -6.45 -12.49
CA ILE A 213 2.76 -4.99 -12.49
C ILE A 213 1.67 -4.59 -13.49
N PRO A 214 0.59 -3.92 -13.04
CA PRO A 214 -0.49 -3.49 -13.89
C PRO A 214 -0.06 -2.34 -14.81
N ALA A 215 -0.65 -2.30 -15.98
CA ALA A 215 -0.45 -1.25 -16.97
C ALA A 215 -1.37 -0.03 -16.74
N TRP A 216 -1.63 0.34 -15.48
CA TRP A 216 -2.58 1.39 -15.13
C TRP A 216 -2.09 2.22 -13.95
N SER A 217 -1.42 3.33 -14.26
CA SER A 217 -0.71 4.15 -13.29
C SER A 217 -1.31 5.54 -13.08
N ARG A 218 -2.08 6.06 -14.06
CA ARG A 218 -2.62 7.43 -14.06
C ARG A 218 -4.04 7.44 -13.53
N VAL A 219 -4.25 8.03 -12.35
CA VAL A 219 -5.48 7.86 -11.57
C VAL A 219 -6.72 8.52 -12.20
N HIS A 220 -6.50 9.54 -13.01
CA HIS A 220 -7.56 10.30 -13.70
C HIS A 220 -7.80 9.84 -15.13
N GLU A 221 -7.01 8.88 -15.61
CA GLU A 221 -7.11 8.35 -16.97
C GLU A 221 -7.79 6.97 -16.97
N PRO A 222 -8.55 6.63 -18.03
CA PRO A 222 -9.09 5.30 -18.18
C PRO A 222 -7.97 4.26 -18.29
N ARG A 223 -8.32 2.98 -18.12
CA ARG A 223 -7.39 1.89 -18.41
C ARG A 223 -6.97 1.98 -19.88
N PRO A 224 -5.66 1.95 -20.18
CA PRO A 224 -5.19 2.04 -21.55
C PRO A 224 -5.60 0.80 -22.34
N VAL A 225 -6.00 1.01 -23.59
CA VAL A 225 -6.38 -0.06 -24.54
C VAL A 225 -5.31 -0.30 -25.60
N GLU A 226 -4.54 0.74 -25.92
CA GLU A 226 -3.45 0.66 -26.88
C GLU A 226 -2.16 0.13 -26.23
N VAL A 227 -1.45 -0.74 -26.93
CA VAL A 227 -0.21 -1.38 -26.43
C VAL A 227 0.82 -0.35 -25.99
N VAL A 228 1.08 0.66 -26.83
CA VAL A 228 2.07 1.70 -26.53
C VAL A 228 1.74 2.44 -25.24
N GLU A 229 0.47 2.82 -25.06
CA GLU A 229 0.03 3.54 -23.87
C GLU A 229 0.08 2.64 -22.64
N ALA A 230 -0.39 1.39 -22.75
CA ALA A 230 -0.37 0.43 -21.66
C ALA A 230 1.06 0.16 -21.14
N VAL A 231 2.01 -0.09 -22.05
CA VAL A 231 3.42 -0.27 -21.66
C VAL A 231 4.01 1.01 -21.08
N THR A 232 3.63 2.18 -21.62
CA THR A 232 4.09 3.47 -21.09
C THR A 232 3.60 3.70 -19.66
N GLN A 233 2.34 3.36 -19.36
CA GLN A 233 1.79 3.46 -18.00
C GLN A 233 2.43 2.44 -17.05
N ALA A 234 2.66 1.19 -17.48
CA ALA A 234 3.42 0.22 -16.67
C ALA A 234 4.83 0.76 -16.33
N ALA A 235 5.51 1.35 -17.32
CA ALA A 235 6.83 1.97 -17.13
C ALA A 235 6.82 3.19 -16.19
N VAL A 236 5.67 3.78 -15.86
CA VAL A 236 5.59 4.80 -14.79
C VAL A 236 5.85 4.15 -13.43
N HIS A 237 5.39 2.92 -13.18
CA HIS A 237 5.72 2.18 -11.97
C HIS A 237 7.21 1.86 -11.90
N ASP A 238 7.80 1.42 -13.01
CA ASP A 238 9.24 1.13 -13.15
C ASP A 238 10.12 2.33 -12.81
N ARG A 239 9.68 3.55 -13.13
CA ARG A 239 10.40 4.80 -12.83
C ARG A 239 10.15 5.35 -11.43
N THR A 240 9.10 4.89 -10.75
CA THR A 240 8.66 5.45 -9.46
C THR A 240 8.81 4.44 -8.33
N LEU A 241 7.75 3.71 -7.99
CA LEU A 241 7.75 2.80 -6.85
C LEU A 241 8.69 1.60 -7.08
N ALA A 242 8.59 0.96 -8.24
CA ALA A 242 9.43 -0.20 -8.54
C ALA A 242 10.91 0.20 -8.69
N ARG A 243 11.22 1.44 -9.11
CA ARG A 243 12.59 1.96 -9.14
C ARG A 243 13.31 1.77 -7.81
N SER A 244 12.67 2.19 -6.71
CA SER A 244 13.26 2.09 -5.37
C SER A 244 13.27 0.64 -4.88
N LEU A 245 12.18 -0.10 -5.08
CA LEU A 245 11.97 -1.40 -4.44
C LEU A 245 12.63 -2.58 -5.17
N ALA A 246 12.84 -2.50 -6.50
CA ALA A 246 13.39 -3.59 -7.31
C ALA A 246 14.92 -3.55 -7.39
N TRP A 247 15.49 -2.37 -7.64
CA TRP A 247 16.92 -2.16 -7.95
C TRP A 247 17.48 -0.84 -7.40
N GLY A 248 16.81 -0.26 -6.39
CA GLY A 248 17.17 1.04 -5.86
C GLY A 248 17.33 1.06 -4.34
N SER A 249 17.05 2.22 -3.78
CA SER A 249 17.21 2.53 -2.35
C SER A 249 16.46 1.57 -1.42
N GLY A 250 15.21 1.20 -1.74
CA GLY A 250 14.42 0.27 -0.94
C GLY A 250 14.95 -1.16 -1.00
N ARG A 251 15.51 -1.58 -2.14
CA ARG A 251 16.19 -2.87 -2.26
C ARG A 251 17.45 -2.91 -1.39
N ALA A 252 18.29 -1.89 -1.50
CA ALA A 252 19.52 -1.79 -0.71
C ALA A 252 19.25 -1.73 0.80
N ASP A 253 18.22 -1.00 1.24
CA ASP A 253 17.82 -0.93 2.65
C ASP A 253 17.43 -2.30 3.22
N ILE A 254 16.61 -3.08 2.49
CA ILE A 254 16.23 -4.43 2.91
C ILE A 254 17.45 -5.33 3.03
N GLU A 255 18.36 -5.31 2.06
CA GLU A 255 19.57 -6.15 2.11
C GLU A 255 20.50 -5.78 3.26
N ALA A 256 20.68 -4.47 3.51
CA ALA A 256 21.48 -3.96 4.61
C ALA A 256 20.91 -4.41 5.98
N ARG A 257 19.59 -4.30 6.17
CA ARG A 257 18.93 -4.70 7.42
C ARG A 257 18.91 -6.21 7.63
N ALA A 258 18.73 -6.96 6.54
CA ALA A 258 18.70 -8.43 6.58
C ALA A 258 20.10 -9.06 6.64
N GLY A 259 21.16 -8.28 6.41
CA GLY A 259 22.54 -8.75 6.37
C GLY A 259 22.88 -9.62 5.15
N GLY A 260 22.14 -9.47 4.05
CA GLY A 260 22.27 -10.28 2.83
C GLY A 260 21.07 -10.13 1.90
N ASN A 261 21.08 -10.85 0.78
CA ASN A 261 20.00 -10.85 -0.20
C ASN A 261 18.86 -11.79 0.21
N PRO A 262 17.64 -11.30 0.51
CA PRO A 262 16.52 -12.17 0.91
C PRO A 262 15.67 -12.68 -0.28
N SER A 263 16.06 -12.40 -1.52
CA SER A 263 15.26 -12.73 -2.73
C SER A 263 15.99 -13.73 -3.63
N TRP A 264 15.25 -14.56 -4.35
CA TRP A 264 15.81 -15.53 -5.28
C TRP A 264 14.96 -15.67 -6.53
N ASN A 265 15.57 -16.09 -7.63
CA ASN A 265 14.85 -16.63 -8.79
C ASN A 265 15.36 -18.01 -9.23
N THR A 266 16.13 -18.69 -8.38
CA THR A 266 16.43 -20.10 -8.54
C THR A 266 15.13 -20.91 -8.56
N GLY A 267 15.00 -21.80 -9.54
CA GLY A 267 13.79 -22.62 -9.73
C GLY A 267 12.59 -21.91 -10.39
N VAL A 268 12.74 -20.65 -10.81
CA VAL A 268 11.66 -19.91 -11.49
C VAL A 268 11.61 -20.24 -12.98
N ASP A 269 10.42 -20.56 -13.48
CA ASP A 269 10.11 -20.64 -14.90
C ASP A 269 9.29 -19.42 -15.35
N TYR A 270 9.94 -18.52 -16.09
CA TYR A 270 9.30 -17.30 -16.60
C TYR A 270 8.19 -17.56 -17.63
N ARG A 271 8.15 -18.74 -18.26
CA ARG A 271 7.01 -19.14 -19.10
C ARG A 271 5.76 -19.33 -18.24
N GLN A 272 5.90 -20.06 -17.13
CA GLN A 272 4.81 -20.32 -16.21
C GLN A 272 4.33 -19.04 -15.52
N LEU A 273 5.24 -18.13 -15.14
CA LEU A 273 4.87 -16.82 -14.58
C LEU A 273 4.06 -16.00 -15.59
N LEU A 274 4.48 -15.96 -16.86
CA LEU A 274 3.74 -15.27 -17.91
C LEU A 274 2.36 -15.88 -18.15
N GLU A 275 2.24 -17.21 -18.14
CA GLU A 275 0.96 -17.91 -18.30
C GLU A 275 -0.05 -17.56 -17.20
N ARG A 276 0.43 -17.27 -15.99
CA ARG A 276 -0.41 -16.88 -14.84
C ARG A 276 -0.70 -15.38 -14.77
N SER A 277 0.04 -14.57 -15.52
CA SER A 277 -0.05 -13.12 -15.45
C SER A 277 -1.38 -12.61 -16.01
N SER A 278 -2.02 -11.71 -15.27
CA SER A 278 -3.16 -10.93 -15.76
C SER A 278 -2.80 -10.05 -16.98
N GLN A 279 -1.51 -9.77 -17.18
CA GLN A 279 -0.97 -8.93 -18.24
C GLN A 279 -0.49 -9.71 -19.47
N ARG A 280 -0.73 -11.02 -19.52
CA ARG A 280 -0.29 -11.91 -20.63
C ARG A 280 -0.71 -11.41 -22.01
N GLU A 281 -1.95 -10.97 -22.16
CA GLU A 281 -2.46 -10.53 -23.46
C GLU A 281 -1.77 -9.25 -23.96
N LEU A 282 -1.38 -8.34 -23.06
CA LEU A 282 -0.58 -7.17 -23.40
C LEU A 282 0.81 -7.59 -23.92
N VAL A 283 1.45 -8.58 -23.30
CA VAL A 283 2.74 -9.11 -23.76
C VAL A 283 2.60 -9.70 -25.17
N LEU A 284 1.59 -10.55 -25.39
CA LEU A 284 1.37 -11.16 -26.70
C LEU A 284 1.11 -10.11 -27.79
N ALA A 285 0.35 -9.06 -27.47
CA ALA A 285 0.12 -7.94 -28.39
C ALA A 285 1.42 -7.17 -28.69
N ALA A 286 2.20 -6.82 -27.67
CA ALA A 286 3.45 -6.09 -27.83
C ALA A 286 4.50 -6.87 -28.64
N TYR A 287 4.63 -8.18 -28.42
CA TYR A 287 5.54 -9.01 -29.21
C TYR A 287 5.09 -9.17 -30.67
N ARG A 288 3.77 -9.26 -30.93
CA ARG A 288 3.24 -9.25 -32.30
C ARG A 288 3.54 -7.94 -33.02
N GLU A 289 3.33 -6.79 -32.37
CA GLU A 289 3.65 -5.48 -32.94
C GLU A 289 5.15 -5.31 -33.23
N ALA A 290 5.99 -5.85 -32.35
CA ALA A 290 7.44 -5.77 -32.49
C ALA A 290 8.01 -6.71 -33.57
N GLY A 291 7.26 -7.74 -33.99
CA GLY A 291 7.73 -8.72 -34.96
C GLY A 291 8.89 -9.60 -34.46
N VAL A 292 9.08 -9.70 -33.14
CA VAL A 292 10.12 -10.53 -32.50
C VAL A 292 9.51 -11.74 -31.81
N ALA A 293 10.26 -12.83 -31.71
CA ALA A 293 9.77 -14.07 -31.10
C ALA A 293 9.89 -14.02 -29.56
N LEU A 294 8.75 -14.03 -28.88
CA LEU A 294 8.67 -14.12 -27.40
C LEU A 294 9.44 -15.33 -26.83
N GLN A 295 9.50 -16.44 -27.58
CA GLN A 295 10.19 -17.64 -27.14
C GLN A 295 11.71 -17.46 -27.05
N ASP A 296 12.31 -16.58 -27.86
CA ASP A 296 13.75 -16.33 -27.83
C ASP A 296 14.15 -15.55 -26.58
N ASP A 297 13.35 -14.55 -26.20
CA ASP A 297 13.54 -13.80 -24.96
C ASP A 297 13.28 -14.70 -23.73
N LEU A 298 12.24 -15.56 -23.76
CA LEU A 298 12.00 -16.55 -22.68
C LEU A 298 13.12 -17.59 -22.58
N ALA A 299 13.72 -18.02 -23.71
CA ALA A 299 14.89 -18.89 -23.71
C ALA A 299 16.12 -18.18 -23.13
N SER A 300 16.33 -16.90 -23.46
CA SER A 300 17.40 -16.07 -22.89
C SER A 300 17.25 -15.95 -21.37
N LEU A 301 16.03 -15.74 -20.87
CA LEU A 301 15.73 -15.72 -19.44
C LEU A 301 15.97 -17.08 -18.77
N ALA A 302 15.73 -18.20 -19.47
CA ALA A 302 15.98 -19.54 -18.95
C ALA A 302 17.48 -19.87 -18.84
N ALA A 303 18.29 -19.36 -19.78
CA ALA A 303 19.74 -19.57 -19.80
C ALA A 303 20.53 -18.61 -18.87
N ALA A 304 19.94 -17.47 -18.50
CA ALA A 304 20.62 -16.46 -17.71
C ALA A 304 20.96 -16.94 -16.28
N PRO A 305 22.16 -16.59 -15.74
CA PRO A 305 22.56 -16.96 -14.38
C PRO A 305 21.56 -16.52 -13.31
N ARG A 306 21.10 -17.49 -12.50
CA ARG A 306 20.11 -17.25 -11.43
C ARG A 306 20.72 -16.52 -10.24
N VAL A 307 19.84 -15.84 -9.51
CA VAL A 307 20.14 -15.15 -8.25
C VAL A 307 19.67 -16.05 -7.09
N PRO A 308 20.59 -16.59 -6.27
CA PRO A 308 20.23 -17.28 -5.03
C PRO A 308 20.00 -16.29 -3.88
N ALA A 309 19.21 -16.70 -2.88
CA ALA A 309 19.04 -15.95 -1.64
C ALA A 309 20.01 -16.41 -0.56
N ASP A 310 20.31 -15.49 0.37
CA ASP A 310 21.01 -15.77 1.62
C ASP A 310 19.97 -16.19 2.68
N ALA A 311 20.10 -17.42 3.21
CA ALA A 311 19.05 -18.02 4.05
C ALA A 311 18.77 -17.23 5.34
N SER A 312 19.79 -16.63 5.96
CA SER A 312 19.63 -15.76 7.13
C SER A 312 18.84 -14.49 6.81
N ALA A 313 19.08 -13.90 5.64
CA ALA A 313 18.36 -12.71 5.19
C ALA A 313 16.88 -13.02 4.92
N VAL A 314 16.59 -14.18 4.29
CA VAL A 314 15.21 -14.66 4.13
C VAL A 314 14.52 -14.83 5.48
N HIS A 315 15.20 -15.46 6.45
CA HIS A 315 14.63 -15.66 7.79
C HIS A 315 14.33 -14.33 8.50
N TRP A 316 15.25 -13.36 8.40
CA TRP A 316 15.04 -12.03 8.94
C TRP A 316 13.82 -11.35 8.31
N LEU A 317 13.74 -11.34 6.97
CA LEU A 317 12.66 -10.67 6.26
C LEU A 317 11.30 -11.32 6.56
N ARG A 318 11.22 -12.65 6.64
CA ARG A 318 10.02 -13.36 7.10
C ARG A 318 9.59 -12.90 8.50
N SER A 319 10.54 -12.83 9.42
CA SER A 319 10.28 -12.47 10.82
C SER A 319 9.78 -11.03 11.01
N PHE A 320 10.05 -10.13 10.06
CA PHE A 320 9.69 -8.71 10.14
C PHE A 320 8.93 -8.19 8.92
N GLY A 321 8.34 -9.07 8.11
CA GLY A 321 7.75 -8.66 6.85
C GLY A 321 6.66 -9.56 6.33
N ASP A 322 6.49 -10.78 6.87
CA ASP A 322 5.50 -11.73 6.36
C ASP A 322 4.41 -11.96 7.42
N PRO A 323 3.14 -11.68 7.09
CA PRO A 323 2.01 -12.09 7.92
C PRO A 323 1.93 -13.61 8.03
N ALA A 324 1.46 -14.11 9.18
CA ALA A 324 1.14 -15.53 9.36
C ALA A 324 -0.20 -15.92 8.72
N SER A 325 -0.96 -14.94 8.20
CA SER A 325 -2.33 -15.09 7.71
C SER A 325 -3.28 -15.70 8.75
N ARG A 326 -3.11 -15.27 10.01
CA ARG A 326 -3.89 -15.72 11.17
C ARG A 326 -4.42 -14.52 11.94
N PRO A 327 -5.44 -13.82 11.40
CA PRO A 327 -6.01 -12.65 12.05
C PRO A 327 -6.54 -13.01 13.45
N ARG A 328 -6.17 -12.21 14.45
CA ARG A 328 -6.66 -12.34 15.85
C ARG A 328 -7.88 -11.47 16.14
N SER A 329 -8.23 -10.57 15.22
CA SER A 329 -9.37 -9.67 15.26
C SER A 329 -9.86 -9.41 13.84
N PRO A 330 -11.05 -8.80 13.65
CA PRO A 330 -11.54 -8.41 12.33
C PRO A 330 -10.51 -7.59 11.54
N VAL A 331 -10.33 -7.93 10.27
CA VAL A 331 -9.46 -7.20 9.35
C VAL A 331 -10.26 -6.74 8.13
N VAL A 332 -10.17 -5.46 7.80
CA VAL A 332 -10.58 -4.94 6.50
C VAL A 332 -9.34 -4.58 5.70
N THR A 333 -9.30 -4.97 4.44
CA THR A 333 -8.26 -4.53 3.50
C THR A 333 -8.87 -3.67 2.39
N LEU A 334 -8.12 -2.69 1.88
CA LEU A 334 -8.56 -1.79 0.82
C LEU A 334 -7.46 -1.63 -0.23
N HIS A 335 -7.71 -2.03 -1.47
CA HIS A 335 -6.72 -1.99 -2.55
C HIS A 335 -7.23 -1.29 -3.82
N ALA A 336 -6.40 -0.47 -4.45
CA ALA A 336 -6.63 0.04 -5.79
C ALA A 336 -6.23 -1.00 -6.84
N LEU A 337 -7.06 -1.25 -7.86
CA LEU A 337 -6.80 -2.30 -8.85
C LEU A 337 -5.55 -2.06 -9.73
N GLY A 338 -5.09 -0.82 -9.86
CA GLY A 338 -3.84 -0.46 -10.54
C GLY A 338 -2.63 -0.36 -9.61
N ASP A 339 -2.70 -0.91 -8.40
CA ASP A 339 -1.57 -0.92 -7.47
C ASP A 339 -0.53 -1.99 -7.85
N PRO A 340 0.75 -1.63 -8.09
CA PRO A 340 1.77 -2.55 -8.58
C PRO A 340 2.37 -3.48 -7.52
N THR A 341 2.02 -3.31 -6.24
CA THR A 341 2.62 -4.08 -5.15
C THR A 341 1.62 -4.75 -4.21
N ALA A 342 0.32 -4.45 -4.33
CA ALA A 342 -0.65 -4.84 -3.31
C ALA A 342 -1.78 -5.78 -3.78
N VAL A 343 -2.25 -5.67 -5.04
CA VAL A 343 -3.50 -6.36 -5.45
C VAL A 343 -3.35 -7.88 -5.43
N GLU A 344 -2.36 -8.43 -6.13
CA GLU A 344 -2.18 -9.88 -6.20
C GLU A 344 -1.74 -10.46 -4.85
N HIS A 345 -1.01 -9.67 -4.05
CA HIS A 345 -0.64 -9.98 -2.66
C HIS A 345 -1.84 -10.09 -1.72
N SER A 346 -2.91 -9.34 -1.99
CA SER A 346 -4.09 -9.34 -1.12
C SER A 346 -4.75 -10.73 -1.05
N GLY A 347 -4.63 -11.56 -2.09
CA GLY A 347 -5.18 -12.92 -2.12
C GLY A 347 -4.62 -13.87 -1.06
N ALA A 348 -3.42 -13.59 -0.54
CA ALA A 348 -2.76 -14.40 0.49
C ALA A 348 -3.36 -14.24 1.89
N TYR A 349 -4.00 -13.09 2.17
CA TYR A 349 -4.55 -12.76 3.48
C TYR A 349 -6.08 -12.80 3.46
N ARG A 350 -6.62 -13.98 3.77
CA ARG A 350 -8.06 -14.31 3.68
C ARG A 350 -8.52 -15.11 4.89
N GLY A 351 -9.82 -15.07 5.18
CA GLY A 351 -10.41 -15.86 6.24
C GLY A 351 -11.79 -15.34 6.64
N ARG A 352 -12.45 -16.05 7.58
CA ARG A 352 -13.77 -15.66 8.10
C ARG A 352 -13.80 -14.23 8.65
N ASP A 353 -12.72 -13.84 9.31
CA ASP A 353 -12.55 -12.55 9.97
C ASP A 353 -11.80 -11.53 9.10
N VAL A 354 -11.72 -11.75 7.78
CA VAL A 354 -11.16 -10.81 6.80
C VAL A 354 -12.22 -10.38 5.79
N ARG A 355 -12.30 -9.07 5.53
CA ARG A 355 -13.09 -8.48 4.44
C ARG A 355 -12.17 -7.69 3.51
N GLN A 356 -12.11 -8.09 2.25
CA GLN A 356 -11.33 -7.39 1.24
C GLN A 356 -12.24 -6.43 0.47
N LEU A 357 -11.80 -5.18 0.34
CA LEU A 357 -12.43 -4.13 -0.45
C LEU A 357 -11.47 -3.70 -1.55
N PHE A 358 -12.03 -3.39 -2.72
CA PHE A 358 -11.26 -2.94 -3.86
C PHE A 358 -11.89 -1.68 -4.44
N VAL A 359 -11.05 -0.78 -4.93
CA VAL A 359 -11.48 0.39 -5.70
C VAL A 359 -10.91 0.31 -7.11
N ASN A 360 -11.75 0.60 -8.11
CA ASN A 360 -11.37 0.63 -9.51
C ASN A 360 -10.56 1.91 -9.80
N ARG A 361 -9.29 1.90 -9.41
CA ARG A 361 -8.36 3.04 -9.45
C ARG A 361 -7.00 2.63 -9.95
N ALA A 362 -6.37 3.49 -10.75
CA ALA A 362 -4.97 3.37 -11.14
C ALA A 362 -4.04 3.71 -9.97
N GLY A 363 -2.83 3.13 -9.93
CA GLY A 363 -1.77 3.57 -9.03
C GLY A 363 -1.77 2.98 -7.61
N HIS A 364 -0.65 3.20 -6.91
CA HIS A 364 -0.42 2.71 -5.55
C HIS A 364 -1.19 3.54 -4.52
N CYS A 365 -1.93 2.89 -3.62
CA CYS A 365 -2.71 3.55 -2.57
C CYS A 365 -3.73 4.60 -3.05
N MET A 366 -4.30 4.44 -4.25
CA MET A 366 -5.24 5.42 -4.82
C MET A 366 -6.70 5.19 -4.38
N HIS A 367 -6.96 5.33 -3.08
CA HIS A 367 -8.31 5.42 -2.49
C HIS A 367 -8.55 6.82 -1.91
N THR A 368 -9.79 7.31 -1.91
CA THR A 368 -10.19 8.63 -1.37
C THR A 368 -10.33 8.62 0.16
N ALA A 369 -10.50 9.80 0.77
CA ALA A 369 -10.79 9.91 2.20
C ALA A 369 -12.17 9.32 2.53
N ALA A 370 -13.16 9.54 1.66
CA ALA A 370 -14.49 8.94 1.79
C ALA A 370 -14.43 7.40 1.78
N GLU A 371 -13.63 6.81 0.88
CA GLU A 371 -13.47 5.35 0.81
C GLU A 371 -12.72 4.78 2.03
N GLU A 372 -11.70 5.49 2.53
CA GLU A 372 -10.99 5.16 3.77
C GLU A 372 -11.96 5.14 4.98
N LEU A 373 -12.82 6.16 5.11
CA LEU A 373 -13.82 6.24 6.18
C LEU A 373 -14.91 5.15 6.06
N VAL A 374 -15.33 4.81 4.85
CA VAL A 374 -16.27 3.69 4.63
C VAL A 374 -15.63 2.35 4.99
N ALA A 375 -14.36 2.14 4.63
CA ALA A 375 -13.64 0.92 5.01
C ALA A 375 -13.51 0.79 6.54
N LEU A 376 -13.23 1.90 7.24
CA LEU A 376 -13.24 1.94 8.71
C LEU A 376 -14.62 1.58 9.28
N ARG A 377 -15.70 2.13 8.70
CA ARG A 377 -17.06 1.80 9.13
C ARG A 377 -17.39 0.33 8.96
N VAL A 378 -17.01 -0.29 7.83
CA VAL A 378 -17.20 -1.73 7.59
C VAL A 378 -16.49 -2.56 8.66
N LEU A 379 -15.28 -2.14 9.07
CA LEU A 379 -14.54 -2.78 10.16
C LEU A 379 -15.27 -2.63 11.49
N GLU A 380 -15.70 -1.42 11.84
CA GLU A 380 -16.40 -1.16 13.10
C GLU A 380 -17.75 -1.86 13.21
N ASP A 381 -18.49 -1.98 12.13
CA ASP A 381 -19.73 -2.75 12.08
C ASP A 381 -19.46 -4.21 12.42
N ARG A 382 -18.35 -4.78 11.93
CA ARG A 382 -17.93 -6.14 12.28
C ARG A 382 -17.51 -6.26 13.73
N ILE A 383 -16.73 -5.30 14.25
CA ILE A 383 -16.29 -5.28 15.66
C ILE A 383 -17.50 -5.22 16.60
N SER A 384 -18.46 -4.34 16.33
CA SER A 384 -19.59 -4.05 17.21
C SER A 384 -20.69 -5.11 17.14
N THR A 385 -20.98 -5.64 15.95
CA THR A 385 -22.11 -6.56 15.73
C THR A 385 -21.70 -8.02 15.62
N GLY A 386 -20.41 -8.30 15.47
CA GLY A 386 -19.91 -9.65 15.19
C GLY A 386 -20.36 -10.19 13.82
N ARG A 387 -20.83 -9.34 12.90
CA ARG A 387 -21.29 -9.71 11.54
C ARG A 387 -20.73 -8.74 10.50
N TRP A 388 -20.38 -9.28 9.33
CA TRP A 388 -20.09 -8.44 8.16
C TRP A 388 -21.42 -7.95 7.60
N GLN A 389 -21.66 -6.64 7.70
CA GLN A 389 -22.89 -6.05 7.19
C GLN A 389 -22.84 -5.96 5.66
N HIS A 390 -23.98 -6.17 5.02
CA HIS A 390 -24.15 -5.86 3.61
C HIS A 390 -24.55 -4.38 3.50
N ALA A 391 -23.60 -3.55 3.10
CA ALA A 391 -23.83 -2.13 2.84
C ALA A 391 -23.47 -1.80 1.39
N ASP A 392 -24.23 -0.91 0.78
CA ASP A 392 -23.82 -0.28 -0.47
C ASP A 392 -22.69 0.72 -0.17
N VAL A 393 -21.46 0.24 -0.25
CA VAL A 393 -20.26 1.01 0.07
C VAL A 393 -20.04 2.20 -0.86
N ASN A 394 -20.54 2.15 -2.11
CA ASN A 394 -20.48 3.30 -3.02
C ASN A 394 -21.49 4.37 -2.62
N ALA A 395 -22.72 3.97 -2.27
CA ALA A 395 -23.71 4.91 -1.75
C ALA A 395 -23.25 5.57 -0.46
N LEU A 396 -22.61 4.81 0.46
CA LEU A 396 -22.04 5.36 1.68
C LEU A 396 -20.91 6.37 1.40
N ALA A 397 -19.98 6.04 0.51
CA ALA A 397 -18.91 6.96 0.15
C ALA A 397 -19.42 8.20 -0.61
N GLY A 398 -20.51 8.06 -1.36
CA GLY A 398 -21.18 9.15 -2.07
C GLY A 398 -21.90 10.16 -1.17
N GLN A 399 -22.10 9.85 0.12
CA GLN A 399 -22.68 10.78 1.09
C GLN A 399 -21.70 11.88 1.52
N TYR A 400 -20.40 11.67 1.32
CA TYR A 400 -19.37 12.65 1.64
C TYR A 400 -19.24 13.71 0.52
N GLY A 401 -18.91 14.94 0.91
CA GLY A 401 -18.69 16.05 0.01
C GLY A 401 -17.51 15.82 -0.97
N PRO A 402 -17.43 16.62 -2.05
CA PRO A 402 -16.37 16.48 -3.06
C PRO A 402 -14.96 16.59 -2.48
N GLU A 403 -14.75 17.38 -1.42
CA GLU A 403 -13.47 17.54 -0.71
C GLU A 403 -12.93 16.24 -0.11
N MET A 404 -13.82 15.29 0.23
CA MET A 404 -13.44 13.97 0.74
C MET A 404 -13.14 12.97 -0.38
N ARG A 405 -13.36 13.37 -1.63
CA ARG A 405 -13.27 12.54 -2.83
C ARG A 405 -12.25 13.07 -3.82
N VAL A 406 -11.21 13.74 -3.31
CA VAL A 406 -10.13 14.27 -4.12
C VAL A 406 -8.97 13.27 -4.20
N LEU A 407 -8.43 13.08 -5.40
CA LEU A 407 -7.20 12.34 -5.63
C LEU A 407 -6.18 13.17 -6.41
N GLN A 408 -4.93 13.04 -6.01
CA GLN A 408 -3.79 13.70 -6.64
C GLN A 408 -2.99 12.68 -7.45
N ASP A 409 -2.77 12.99 -8.72
CA ASP A 409 -1.88 12.24 -9.60
C ASP A 409 -0.46 12.80 -9.50
N TRP A 410 0.40 12.09 -8.78
CA TRP A 410 1.82 12.44 -8.61
C TRP A 410 2.68 12.12 -9.82
N THR A 411 2.12 11.50 -10.86
CA THR A 411 2.83 11.14 -12.08
C THR A 411 2.82 12.27 -13.11
N THR A 412 2.10 13.36 -12.86
CA THR A 412 2.09 14.58 -13.68
C THR A 412 2.86 15.71 -13.03
N THR A 413 3.37 16.65 -13.83
CA THR A 413 4.06 17.85 -13.34
C THR A 413 3.40 19.10 -13.94
N PRO A 414 2.74 19.96 -13.13
CA PRO A 414 2.46 19.78 -11.69
C PRO A 414 1.50 18.59 -11.43
N PRO A 415 1.42 18.09 -10.18
CA PRO A 415 0.47 17.03 -9.83
C PRO A 415 -0.97 17.47 -10.12
N ARG A 416 -1.73 16.62 -10.81
CA ARG A 416 -3.13 16.90 -11.20
C ARG A 416 -4.07 16.42 -10.10
N GLU A 417 -4.91 17.32 -9.61
CA GLU A 417 -5.87 17.03 -8.56
C GLU A 417 -7.29 17.08 -9.11
N GLU A 418 -8.07 16.02 -8.90
CA GLU A 418 -9.48 15.98 -9.31
C GLU A 418 -10.37 15.35 -8.27
N THR A 419 -11.62 15.81 -8.24
CA THR A 419 -12.70 15.13 -7.53
C THR A 419 -13.15 13.94 -8.35
N VAL A 420 -13.36 12.82 -7.67
CA VAL A 420 -13.66 11.55 -8.32
C VAL A 420 -14.86 10.86 -7.68
N ALA A 421 -15.57 10.03 -8.45
CA ALA A 421 -16.65 9.23 -7.91
C ALA A 421 -16.11 8.09 -7.00
N PRO A 422 -16.88 7.64 -6.00
CA PRO A 422 -16.59 6.39 -5.30
C PRO A 422 -16.39 5.24 -6.27
N GLY A 423 -15.34 4.46 -6.06
CA GLY A 423 -14.87 3.45 -7.00
C GLY A 423 -14.95 2.03 -6.49
N PHE A 424 -15.68 1.73 -5.40
CA PHE A 424 -15.72 0.37 -4.86
C PHE A 424 -16.23 -0.62 -5.90
N VAL A 425 -15.53 -1.74 -6.02
CA VAL A 425 -15.82 -2.79 -7.01
C VAL A 425 -15.61 -4.17 -6.42
N THR A 426 -16.36 -5.15 -6.90
CA THR A 426 -16.09 -6.56 -6.58
C THR A 426 -14.90 -7.02 -7.41
N HIS A 427 -13.88 -7.54 -6.74
CA HIS A 427 -12.71 -8.12 -7.39
C HIS A 427 -12.27 -9.37 -6.64
N HIS A 428 -11.81 -10.37 -7.39
CA HIS A 428 -11.21 -11.58 -6.85
C HIS A 428 -9.76 -11.59 -7.32
N PRO A 429 -8.78 -11.31 -6.45
CA PRO A 429 -7.38 -11.33 -6.82
C PRO A 429 -7.04 -12.66 -7.50
N GLY A 430 -6.32 -12.57 -8.62
CA GLY A 430 -5.76 -13.74 -9.29
C GLY A 430 -4.78 -14.49 -8.38
N ARG A 431 -4.35 -15.68 -8.81
CA ARG A 431 -3.21 -16.33 -8.15
C ARG A 431 -1.97 -15.48 -8.41
N PHE A 432 -1.18 -15.21 -7.37
CA PHE A 432 0.12 -14.58 -7.54
C PHE A 432 0.96 -15.37 -8.56
N PRO A 433 1.65 -14.71 -9.53
CA PRO A 433 2.39 -15.41 -10.57
C PRO A 433 3.44 -16.37 -10.01
N ARG A 434 4.15 -15.95 -8.95
CA ARG A 434 5.09 -16.77 -8.17
C ARG A 434 4.34 -17.82 -7.32
N PRO A 435 4.56 -19.12 -7.54
CA PRO A 435 3.99 -20.20 -6.71
C PRO A 435 4.57 -20.27 -5.30
#